data_AF-A0A661R456-F1
#
_entry.id   AF-A0A661R456-F1
#
_cell.length_a   1.000
_cell.length_b   1.000
_cell.length_c   1.000
_cell.angle_alpha   90.00
_cell.angle_beta   90.00
_cell.angle_gamma   90.00
#
_symmetry.space_group_name_H-M   'P 1'
#
loop_
_entity.id
_entity.type
_entity.pdbx_description
1 polymer ?
#
loop_
_entity_poly.entity_id
_entity_poly.type
_entity_poly.pdbx_seq_one_letter_code
_entity_poly.pdbx_strand_id
1 'polypeptide(L)'
;MNISEIQNSVRTIFAEKKKRIIFWYDGENEFEDTLSEIMLDDVRIVRLDKISHLALKIEIECNHPRQQYLLYSPTHEPPPEDDWLSDIRLYSYVFHADKASMILNELNLDHQSMRSYLKERYKFFNNKDRFHRLKKWVRPDDREDDIDLKMLFVITRSDHPELFSILMKIFESCCDGNSSDAEKSSKYWADIEKLDLASPFWKFVTQTFGYVSES
;
A
#
# COMPACT_ATOMS: atom_id res chain seq x y z
N MET A 1 -4.48 -10.57 -0.10
CA MET A 1 -5.85 -10.82 0.42
C MET A 1 -6.22 -12.26 0.19
N ASN A 2 -6.90 -12.88 1.14
CA ASN A 2 -7.74 -14.04 0.84
C ASN A 2 -9.09 -13.56 0.29
N ILE A 3 -9.77 -14.37 -0.52
CA ILE A 3 -11.07 -14.04 -1.14
C ILE A 3 -12.10 -13.56 -0.11
N SER A 4 -12.10 -14.17 1.09
CA SER A 4 -13.00 -13.81 2.19
C SER A 4 -12.82 -12.37 2.68
N GLU A 5 -11.58 -11.87 2.70
CA GLU A 5 -11.29 -10.48 3.08
C GLU A 5 -11.82 -9.51 2.02
N ILE A 6 -11.72 -9.87 0.73
CA ILE A 6 -12.23 -9.05 -0.38
C ILE A 6 -13.73 -8.95 -0.28
N GLN A 7 -14.40 -10.09 -0.12
CA GLN A 7 -15.85 -10.15 0.04
C GLN A 7 -16.31 -9.31 1.23
N ASN A 8 -15.65 -9.44 2.39
CA ASN A 8 -16.00 -8.68 3.58
C ASN A 8 -15.79 -7.17 3.39
N SER A 9 -14.68 -6.77 2.76
CA SER A 9 -14.38 -5.36 2.48
C SER A 9 -15.42 -4.76 1.53
N VAL A 10 -15.73 -5.46 0.43
CA VAL A 10 -16.73 -5.05 -0.55
C VAL A 10 -18.13 -4.97 0.07
N ARG A 11 -18.54 -5.95 0.88
CA ARG A 11 -19.80 -5.93 1.63
C ARG A 11 -19.90 -4.74 2.57
N THR A 12 -18.82 -4.44 3.29
CA THR A 12 -18.74 -3.29 4.20
C THR A 12 -18.90 -1.98 3.43
N ILE A 13 -18.26 -1.84 2.26
CA ILE A 13 -18.42 -0.66 1.41
C ILE A 13 -19.88 -0.50 0.96
N PHE A 14 -20.53 -1.57 0.49
CA PHE A 14 -21.94 -1.53 0.12
C PHE A 14 -22.84 -1.11 1.30
N ALA A 15 -22.62 -1.67 2.50
CA ALA A 15 -23.44 -1.42 3.68
C ALA A 15 -23.21 -0.05 4.31
N GLU A 16 -21.96 0.33 4.58
CA GLU A 16 -21.60 1.52 5.35
C GLU A 16 -21.55 2.77 4.48
N LYS A 17 -20.90 2.68 3.30
CA LYS A 17 -20.78 3.83 2.39
C LYS A 17 -22.03 4.05 1.55
N LYS A 18 -23.00 3.11 1.59
CA LYS A 18 -24.25 3.11 0.83
C LYS A 18 -24.03 3.37 -0.67
N LYS A 19 -22.91 2.88 -1.20
CA LYS A 19 -22.54 3.04 -2.61
C LYS A 19 -23.13 1.89 -3.40
N ARG A 20 -23.88 2.20 -4.46
CA ARG A 20 -24.52 1.19 -5.32
C ARG A 20 -23.52 0.49 -6.25
N ILE A 21 -22.45 1.19 -6.62
CA ILE A 21 -21.49 0.74 -7.63
C ILE A 21 -20.10 0.83 -7.02
N ILE A 22 -19.35 -0.25 -7.15
CA ILE A 22 -17.96 -0.33 -6.72
C ILE A 22 -17.12 -0.70 -7.94
N PHE A 23 -16.16 0.15 -8.29
CA PHE A 23 -15.11 -0.18 -9.25
C PHE A 23 -13.99 -0.90 -8.52
N TRP A 24 -13.59 -2.06 -9.03
CA TRP A 24 -12.45 -2.82 -8.54
C TRP A 24 -11.38 -2.88 -9.61
N TYR A 25 -10.31 -2.11 -9.43
CA TYR A 25 -9.12 -2.16 -10.28
C TYR A 25 -8.06 -3.06 -9.67
N ASP A 26 -7.78 -4.16 -10.36
CA ASP A 26 -6.70 -5.09 -10.07
C ASP A 26 -5.56 -4.87 -11.07
N GLY A 27 -4.82 -3.78 -10.88
CA GLY A 27 -3.78 -3.36 -11.83
C GLY A 27 -2.61 -4.32 -11.98
N GLU A 28 -2.40 -5.21 -11.01
CA GLU A 28 -1.35 -6.23 -11.02
C GLU A 28 -1.88 -7.62 -11.43
N ASN A 29 -3.18 -7.72 -11.72
CA ASN A 29 -3.88 -8.94 -12.13
C ASN A 29 -3.69 -10.12 -11.16
N GLU A 30 -3.73 -9.85 -9.86
CA GLU A 30 -3.53 -10.85 -8.80
C GLU A 30 -4.79 -11.67 -8.48
N PHE A 31 -5.97 -11.23 -8.92
CA PHE A 31 -7.27 -11.76 -8.48
C PHE A 31 -8.15 -12.29 -9.61
N GLU A 32 -7.71 -12.24 -10.87
CA GLU A 32 -8.49 -12.69 -12.02
C GLU A 32 -8.98 -14.14 -11.89
N ASP A 33 -8.10 -15.06 -11.48
CA ASP A 33 -8.44 -16.47 -11.30
C ASP A 33 -9.43 -16.69 -10.16
N THR A 34 -9.29 -15.90 -9.08
CA THR A 34 -10.12 -15.99 -7.88
C THR A 34 -11.46 -15.26 -7.98
N LEU A 35 -11.67 -14.44 -9.02
CA LEU A 35 -12.89 -13.65 -9.17
C LEU A 35 -14.14 -14.53 -9.22
N SER A 36 -14.03 -15.72 -9.80
CA SER A 36 -15.12 -16.69 -9.90
C SER A 36 -15.57 -17.25 -8.55
N GLU A 37 -14.72 -17.18 -7.52
CA GLU A 37 -15.00 -17.64 -6.16
C GLU A 37 -15.71 -16.55 -5.32
N ILE A 38 -15.78 -15.31 -5.82
CA ILE A 38 -16.41 -14.19 -5.12
C ILE A 38 -17.93 -14.31 -5.24
N MET A 39 -18.54 -14.73 -4.15
CA MET A 39 -19.99 -14.77 -3.95
C MET A 39 -20.44 -13.57 -3.12
N LEU A 40 -21.22 -12.68 -3.75
CA LEU A 40 -21.84 -11.52 -3.12
C LEU A 40 -23.34 -11.57 -3.39
N ASP A 41 -24.14 -11.65 -2.33
CA ASP A 41 -25.60 -11.70 -2.45
C ASP A 41 -26.13 -10.34 -2.96
N ASP A 42 -27.08 -10.38 -3.90
CA ASP A 42 -27.72 -9.21 -4.52
C ASP A 42 -26.78 -8.22 -5.25
N VAL A 43 -25.51 -8.59 -5.48
CA VAL A 43 -24.52 -7.79 -6.21
C VAL A 43 -24.22 -8.45 -7.55
N ARG A 44 -24.31 -7.67 -8.63
CA ARG A 44 -23.92 -8.14 -9.97
C ARG A 44 -22.45 -7.85 -10.22
N ILE A 45 -21.66 -8.90 -10.38
CA ILE A 45 -20.24 -8.80 -10.71
C ILE A 45 -20.10 -8.72 -12.24
N VAL A 46 -19.40 -7.70 -12.73
CA VAL A 46 -19.20 -7.47 -14.17
C VAL A 46 -17.72 -7.24 -14.45
N ARG A 47 -17.18 -7.96 -15.43
CA ARG A 47 -15.82 -7.74 -15.93
C ARG A 47 -15.81 -6.66 -17.01
N LEU A 48 -15.13 -5.55 -16.74
CA LEU A 48 -15.03 -4.39 -17.62
C LEU A 48 -14.27 -4.68 -18.91
N ASP A 49 -13.37 -5.67 -18.92
CA ASP A 49 -12.62 -6.10 -20.10
C ASP A 49 -13.40 -7.07 -21.01
N LYS A 50 -14.58 -7.54 -20.56
CA LYS A 50 -15.43 -8.49 -21.31
C LYS A 50 -16.73 -7.89 -21.82
N ILE A 51 -16.99 -6.61 -21.54
CA ILE A 51 -18.24 -5.94 -21.91
C ILE A 51 -17.97 -4.55 -22.53
N SER A 52 -18.82 -4.15 -23.47
CA SER A 52 -18.81 -2.77 -23.97
C SER A 52 -19.20 -1.80 -22.86
N HIS A 53 -18.37 -0.79 -22.61
CA HIS A 53 -18.61 0.21 -21.56
C HIS A 53 -19.88 1.02 -21.82
N LEU A 54 -20.21 1.31 -23.09
CA LEU A 54 -21.48 1.98 -23.43
C LEU A 54 -22.69 1.11 -23.09
N ALA A 55 -22.63 -0.18 -23.42
CA ALA A 55 -23.71 -1.11 -23.10
C ALA A 55 -23.92 -1.22 -21.58
N LEU A 56 -22.81 -1.33 -20.83
CA LEU A 56 -22.84 -1.35 -19.38
C LEU A 56 -23.41 -0.05 -18.79
N LYS A 57 -23.02 1.11 -19.35
CA LYS A 57 -23.54 2.41 -18.93
C LYS A 57 -25.06 2.50 -19.07
N ILE A 58 -25.59 2.11 -20.24
CA ILE A 58 -27.04 2.05 -20.46
C ILE A 58 -27.71 1.09 -19.47
N GLU A 59 -27.08 -0.05 -19.20
CA GLU A 59 -27.62 -1.02 -18.27
C GLU A 59 -27.73 -0.47 -16.84
N ILE A 60 -26.67 0.18 -16.37
CA ILE A 60 -26.55 0.73 -15.00
C ILE A 60 -27.47 1.93 -14.78
N GLU A 61 -27.60 2.80 -15.78
CA GLU A 61 -28.33 4.07 -15.67
C GLU A 61 -29.81 3.95 -16.02
N CYS A 62 -30.12 3.18 -17.07
CA CYS A 62 -31.48 3.11 -17.61
C CYS A 62 -32.22 1.85 -17.17
N ASN A 63 -31.59 0.67 -17.31
CA ASN A 63 -32.31 -0.59 -17.17
C ASN A 63 -32.41 -1.07 -15.71
N HIS A 64 -31.34 -0.89 -14.92
CA HIS A 64 -31.25 -1.39 -13.55
C HIS A 64 -30.70 -0.32 -12.58
N PRO A 65 -31.38 0.82 -12.40
CA PRO A 65 -30.88 1.95 -11.62
C PRO A 65 -30.76 1.67 -10.10
N ARG A 66 -31.37 0.58 -9.60
CA ARG A 66 -31.31 0.19 -8.18
C ARG A 66 -30.40 -1.00 -7.90
N GLN A 67 -29.93 -1.70 -8.94
CA GLN A 67 -29.09 -2.88 -8.80
C GLN A 67 -27.69 -2.49 -8.31
N GLN A 68 -27.13 -3.28 -7.38
CA GLN A 68 -25.75 -3.12 -6.95
C GLN A 68 -24.79 -3.81 -7.92
N TYR A 69 -23.64 -3.16 -8.17
CA TYR A 69 -22.64 -3.63 -9.12
C TYR A 69 -21.23 -3.62 -8.52
N LEU A 70 -20.50 -4.71 -8.75
CA LEU A 70 -19.05 -4.77 -8.58
C LEU A 70 -18.42 -4.86 -9.98
N LEU A 71 -17.77 -3.79 -10.40
CA LEU A 71 -17.18 -3.64 -11.72
C LEU A 71 -15.69 -3.94 -11.65
N TYR A 72 -15.27 -5.13 -12.06
CA TYR A 72 -13.88 -5.58 -12.01
C TYR A 72 -13.12 -5.23 -13.29
N SER A 73 -11.89 -4.76 -13.17
CA SER A 73 -10.92 -4.64 -14.27
C SER A 73 -9.58 -5.25 -13.88
N PRO A 74 -8.96 -6.10 -14.73
CA PRO A 74 -7.62 -6.64 -14.53
C PRO A 74 -6.50 -5.64 -14.87
N THR A 75 -6.84 -4.36 -14.99
CA THR A 75 -5.92 -3.28 -15.35
C THR A 75 -6.04 -2.13 -14.36
N HIS A 76 -5.06 -1.22 -14.42
CA HIS A 76 -5.13 0.04 -13.70
C HIS A 76 -6.33 0.88 -14.14
N GLU A 77 -6.73 1.81 -13.28
CA GLU A 77 -7.74 2.79 -13.58
C GLU A 77 -7.32 3.63 -14.82
N PRO A 78 -8.18 3.74 -15.85
CA PRO A 78 -7.87 4.53 -17.04
C PRO A 78 -7.90 6.04 -16.74
N PRO A 79 -7.14 6.86 -17.49
CA PRO A 79 -7.25 8.31 -17.40
C PRO A 79 -8.67 8.76 -17.79
N PRO A 80 -9.16 9.90 -17.25
CA PRO A 80 -10.55 10.34 -17.48
C PRO A 80 -10.93 10.53 -18.95
N GLU A 81 -9.96 10.86 -19.80
CA GLU A 81 -10.15 11.12 -21.24
C GLU A 81 -10.52 9.84 -22.01
N ASP A 82 -10.03 8.69 -21.55
CA ASP A 82 -10.23 7.38 -22.19
C ASP A 82 -11.36 6.57 -21.53
N ASP A 83 -12.07 7.17 -20.58
CA ASP A 83 -12.93 6.47 -19.64
C ASP A 83 -14.42 6.80 -19.83
N TRP A 84 -15.10 5.89 -20.52
CA TRP A 84 -16.53 6.01 -20.82
C TRP A 84 -17.44 5.94 -19.58
N LEU A 85 -16.92 5.42 -18.47
CA LEU A 85 -17.64 5.26 -17.20
C LEU A 85 -17.20 6.32 -16.16
N SER A 86 -16.46 7.35 -16.59
CA SER A 86 -15.93 8.40 -15.71
C SER A 86 -17.04 9.10 -14.93
N ASP A 87 -18.17 9.41 -15.58
CA ASP A 87 -19.33 10.01 -14.95
C ASP A 87 -19.99 9.10 -13.90
N ILE A 88 -20.05 7.80 -14.18
CA ILE A 88 -20.50 6.79 -13.21
C ILE A 88 -19.55 6.72 -12.02
N ARG A 89 -18.24 6.78 -12.27
CA ARG A 89 -17.22 6.70 -11.22
C ARG A 89 -17.34 7.83 -10.20
N LEU A 90 -17.68 9.04 -10.63
CA LEU A 90 -17.81 10.22 -9.75
C LEU A 90 -18.78 10.01 -8.59
N TYR A 91 -19.83 9.20 -8.76
CA TYR A 91 -20.79 8.90 -7.68
C TYR A 91 -20.63 7.49 -7.09
N SER A 92 -19.72 6.69 -7.63
CA SER A 92 -19.43 5.31 -7.20
C SER A 92 -18.42 5.26 -6.04
N TYR A 93 -17.96 4.06 -5.69
CA TYR A 93 -16.78 3.83 -4.87
C TYR A 93 -15.67 3.21 -5.72
N VAL A 94 -14.41 3.59 -5.50
CA VAL A 94 -13.26 2.94 -6.12
C VAL A 94 -12.55 2.10 -5.05
N PHE A 95 -12.59 0.79 -5.24
CA PHE A 95 -11.90 -0.21 -4.46
C PHE A 95 -10.64 -0.64 -5.22
N HIS A 96 -9.48 -0.49 -4.59
CA HIS A 96 -8.24 -1.02 -5.12
C HIS A 96 -7.86 -2.23 -4.27
N ALA A 97 -7.66 -3.38 -4.91
CA ALA A 97 -7.09 -4.55 -4.23
C ALA A 97 -5.58 -4.66 -4.50
N ASP A 98 -4.88 -3.53 -4.65
CA ASP A 98 -3.43 -3.60 -4.74
C ASP A 98 -2.81 -3.73 -3.34
N LYS A 99 -1.65 -4.37 -3.29
CA LYS A 99 -0.92 -4.60 -2.04
C LYS A 99 -0.67 -3.32 -1.24
N ALA A 100 -0.44 -2.20 -1.92
CA ALA A 100 -0.28 -0.89 -1.27
C ALA A 100 -1.55 -0.42 -0.56
N SER A 101 -2.74 -0.59 -1.14
CA SER A 101 -4.01 -0.26 -0.47
C SER A 101 -4.28 -1.17 0.73
N MET A 102 -3.89 -2.45 0.65
CA MET A 102 -3.97 -3.36 1.80
C MET A 102 -3.05 -2.90 2.93
N ILE A 103 -1.79 -2.60 2.61
CA ILE A 103 -0.82 -2.08 3.59
C ILE A 103 -1.34 -0.78 4.20
N LEU A 104 -1.86 0.14 3.39
CA LEU A 104 -2.40 1.42 3.86
C LEU A 104 -3.56 1.22 4.84
N ASN A 105 -4.53 0.38 4.49
CA ASN A 105 -5.69 0.08 5.33
C ASN A 105 -5.27 -0.66 6.61
N GLU A 106 -4.37 -1.64 6.51
CA GLU A 106 -3.90 -2.40 7.66
C GLU A 106 -3.05 -1.57 8.63
N LEU A 107 -2.32 -0.56 8.12
CA LEU A 107 -1.61 0.44 8.93
C LEU A 107 -2.54 1.52 9.47
N ASN A 108 -3.80 1.56 9.03
CA ASN A 108 -4.81 2.55 9.40
C ASN A 108 -4.33 3.99 9.13
N LEU A 109 -3.73 4.23 7.96
CA LEU A 109 -3.29 5.55 7.51
C LEU A 109 -4.44 6.32 6.86
N ASP A 110 -4.61 7.60 7.23
CA ASP A 110 -5.74 8.42 6.77
C ASP A 110 -5.53 8.99 5.36
N HIS A 111 -4.27 9.08 4.90
CA HIS A 111 -3.89 9.75 3.67
C HIS A 111 -3.78 8.78 2.49
N GLN A 112 -4.77 8.78 1.60
CA GLN A 112 -4.76 7.95 0.38
C GLN A 112 -3.57 8.23 -0.56
N SER A 113 -2.97 9.42 -0.49
CA SER A 113 -1.74 9.77 -1.22
C SER A 113 -0.54 8.88 -0.85
N MET A 114 -0.55 8.25 0.34
CA MET A 114 0.49 7.33 0.80
C MET A 114 0.58 6.04 -0.01
N ARG A 115 -0.44 5.72 -0.82
CA ARG A 115 -0.50 4.48 -1.58
C ARG A 115 0.69 4.32 -2.53
N SER A 116 1.00 5.34 -3.33
CA SER A 116 2.14 5.32 -4.26
C SER A 116 3.46 5.16 -3.50
N TYR A 117 3.58 5.84 -2.37
CA TYR A 117 4.77 5.79 -1.52
C TYR A 117 5.01 4.42 -0.89
N LEU A 118 3.94 3.76 -0.42
CA LEU A 118 4.00 2.38 0.11
C LEU A 118 4.33 1.36 -0.98
N LYS A 119 3.93 1.61 -2.23
CA LYS A 119 4.24 0.75 -3.40
C LYS A 119 5.74 0.64 -3.63
N GLU A 120 6.46 1.74 -3.54
CA GLU A 120 7.92 1.77 -3.70
C GLU A 120 8.66 0.95 -2.62
N ARG A 121 8.01 0.69 -1.48
CA ARG A 121 8.59 0.03 -0.30
C ARG A 121 8.17 -1.43 -0.13
N TYR A 122 7.62 -2.05 -1.17
CA TYR A 122 7.16 -3.44 -1.11
C TYR A 122 8.22 -4.44 -0.62
N LYS A 123 9.51 -4.22 -0.91
CA LYS A 123 10.60 -5.06 -0.39
C LYS A 123 10.57 -5.16 1.14
N PHE A 124 10.28 -4.06 1.83
CA PHE A 124 10.12 -4.04 3.27
C PHE A 124 8.88 -4.86 3.69
N PHE A 125 7.73 -4.53 3.11
CA PHE A 125 6.41 -5.08 3.45
C PHE A 125 6.20 -6.55 3.09
N ASN A 126 7.06 -7.14 2.24
CA ASN A 126 7.02 -8.57 1.93
C ASN A 126 7.29 -9.48 3.14
N ASN A 127 7.84 -8.96 4.24
CA ASN A 127 8.09 -9.72 5.46
C ASN A 127 7.03 -9.42 6.54
N LYS A 128 6.26 -10.45 6.92
CA LYS A 128 5.17 -10.34 7.89
C LYS A 128 5.63 -9.89 9.28
N ASP A 129 6.81 -10.34 9.74
CA ASP A 129 7.33 -9.98 11.06
C ASP A 129 7.73 -8.49 11.11
N ARG A 130 8.40 -7.99 10.06
CA ARG A 130 8.74 -6.56 9.96
C ARG A 130 7.48 -5.71 9.89
N PHE A 131 6.51 -6.12 9.08
CA PHE A 131 5.24 -5.43 8.96
C PHE A 131 4.50 -5.36 10.30
N HIS A 132 4.38 -6.47 11.02
CA HIS A 132 3.71 -6.50 12.32
C HIS A 132 4.45 -5.65 13.38
N ARG A 133 5.79 -5.62 13.35
CA ARG A 133 6.57 -4.72 14.22
C ARG A 133 6.34 -3.25 13.88
N LEU A 134 6.33 -2.90 12.59
CA LEU A 134 6.07 -1.54 12.13
C LEU A 134 4.68 -1.06 12.55
N LYS A 135 3.65 -1.89 12.34
CA LYS A 135 2.24 -1.58 12.62
C LYS A 135 2.00 -1.12 14.07
N LYS A 136 2.82 -1.56 15.03
CA LYS A 136 2.71 -1.13 16.45
C LYS A 136 3.08 0.33 16.69
N TRP A 137 3.82 0.94 15.76
CA TRP A 137 4.35 2.30 15.89
C TRP A 137 3.69 3.30 14.94
N VAL A 138 2.99 2.81 13.92
CA VAL A 138 2.33 3.65 12.93
C VAL A 138 1.10 4.32 13.53
N ARG A 139 0.94 5.60 13.22
CA ARG A 139 -0.20 6.43 13.59
C ARG A 139 -0.96 6.85 12.33
N PRO A 140 -2.28 7.13 12.44
CA PRO A 140 -3.10 7.45 11.26
C PRO A 140 -2.64 8.67 10.47
N ASP A 141 -2.01 9.63 11.15
CA ASP A 141 -1.50 10.90 10.62
C ASP A 141 -0.05 10.85 10.13
N ASP A 142 0.62 9.70 10.22
CA ASP A 142 1.99 9.53 9.75
C ASP A 142 2.13 9.85 8.25
N ARG A 143 3.21 10.54 7.91
CA ARG A 143 3.60 10.84 6.54
C ARG A 143 4.77 9.99 6.08
N GLU A 144 5.18 10.23 4.84
CA GLU A 144 6.30 9.58 4.16
C GLU A 144 7.53 9.43 5.07
N ASP A 145 8.05 10.55 5.57
CA ASP A 145 9.25 10.55 6.42
C ASP A 145 9.05 9.80 7.75
N ASP A 146 7.86 9.87 8.35
CA ASP A 146 7.56 9.13 9.59
C ASP A 146 7.60 7.62 9.36
N ILE A 147 7.06 7.16 8.22
CA ILE A 147 7.08 5.74 7.84
C ILE A 147 8.50 5.28 7.56
N ASP A 148 9.30 6.06 6.83
CA ASP A 148 10.72 5.73 6.57
C ASP A 148 11.52 5.60 7.86
N LEU A 149 11.38 6.55 8.78
CA LEU A 149 12.08 6.52 10.06
C LEU A 149 11.67 5.29 10.90
N LYS A 150 10.39 4.95 10.91
CA LYS A 150 9.87 3.77 11.62
C LYS A 150 10.32 2.46 10.96
N MET A 151 10.45 2.40 9.64
CA MET A 151 11.02 1.23 8.95
C MET A 151 12.50 1.04 9.31
N LEU A 152 13.30 2.12 9.32
CA LEU A 152 14.70 2.08 9.75
C LEU A 152 14.84 1.60 11.21
N PHE A 153 13.96 2.07 12.10
CA PHE A 153 13.84 1.59 13.47
C PHE A 153 13.55 0.08 13.55
N VAL A 154 12.61 -0.43 12.75
CA VAL A 154 12.28 -1.87 12.74
C VAL A 154 13.48 -2.72 12.30
N ILE A 155 14.25 -2.24 11.31
CA ILE A 155 15.43 -2.94 10.77
C ILE A 155 16.56 -2.96 11.79
N THR A 156 16.93 -1.78 12.30
CA THR A 156 18.02 -1.63 13.28
C THR A 156 17.67 -2.17 14.66
N ARG A 157 16.38 -2.37 14.94
CA ARG A 157 15.86 -2.76 16.26
C ARG A 157 16.34 -1.80 17.35
N SER A 158 16.39 -0.51 17.03
CA SER A 158 16.71 0.54 17.99
C SER A 158 15.62 0.65 19.06
N ASP A 159 15.93 1.35 20.14
CA ASP A 159 15.02 1.47 21.28
C ASP A 159 13.85 2.41 20.96
N HIS A 160 14.10 3.44 20.16
CA HIS A 160 13.12 4.44 19.72
C HIS A 160 13.21 4.72 18.21
N PRO A 161 12.10 5.12 17.56
CA PRO A 161 12.07 5.52 16.15
C PRO A 161 12.64 6.92 15.95
N GLU A 162 13.92 7.08 16.28
CA GLU A 162 14.66 8.33 16.23
C GLU A 162 16.03 8.09 15.60
N LEU A 163 16.51 9.05 14.81
CA LEU A 163 17.76 8.90 14.05
C LEU A 163 18.96 8.58 14.96
N PHE A 164 19.11 9.25 16.09
CA PHE A 164 20.21 8.99 17.02
C PHE A 164 20.20 7.55 17.55
N SER A 165 19.02 7.02 17.88
CA SER A 165 18.86 5.63 18.34
C SER A 165 19.22 4.63 17.23
N ILE A 166 18.83 4.93 15.99
CA ILE A 166 19.14 4.13 14.79
C ILE A 166 20.66 4.13 14.53
N LEU A 167 21.29 5.30 14.54
CA LEU A 167 22.74 5.46 14.34
C LEU A 167 23.53 4.72 15.41
N MET A 168 23.12 4.83 16.67
CA MET A 168 23.78 4.13 17.77
C MET A 168 23.76 2.61 17.55
N LYS A 169 22.65 2.03 17.10
CA LYS A 169 22.57 0.60 16.77
C LYS A 169 23.44 0.19 15.59
N ILE A 170 23.51 1.03 14.56
CA ILE A 170 24.39 0.78 13.40
C ILE A 170 25.85 0.78 13.88
N PHE A 171 26.28 1.81 14.62
CA PHE A 171 27.66 1.91 15.11
C PHE A 171 28.01 0.82 16.12
N GLU A 172 27.11 0.49 17.06
CA GLU A 172 27.28 -0.61 18.02
C GLU A 172 27.56 -1.92 17.27
N SER A 173 26.84 -2.18 16.18
CA SER A 173 27.05 -3.39 15.37
C SER A 173 28.35 -3.41 14.55
N CYS A 174 29.02 -2.26 14.39
CA CYS A 174 30.35 -2.20 13.79
C CYS A 174 31.47 -2.42 14.83
N CYS A 175 31.15 -2.36 16.12
CA CYS A 175 32.12 -2.48 17.21
C CYS A 175 32.15 -3.90 17.79
N ASP A 176 32.88 -4.82 17.16
CA ASP A 176 33.16 -6.13 17.76
C ASP A 176 34.28 -5.99 18.81
N GLY A 177 33.88 -5.90 20.08
CA GLY A 177 34.56 -6.46 21.26
C GLY A 177 36.01 -6.08 21.62
N ASN A 178 36.84 -5.53 20.73
CA ASN A 178 38.18 -4.95 20.96
C ASN A 178 38.91 -4.45 19.68
N SER A 179 38.30 -4.47 18.49
CA SER A 179 38.89 -3.88 17.28
C SER A 179 37.85 -3.17 16.44
N SER A 180 38.00 -1.86 16.25
CA SER A 180 37.24 -1.06 15.30
C SER A 180 37.74 -1.36 13.87
N ASP A 181 37.34 -2.50 13.31
CA ASP A 181 37.51 -2.73 11.87
C ASP A 181 36.52 -1.82 11.14
N ALA A 182 36.99 -0.66 10.71
CA ALA A 182 36.19 0.31 9.94
C ALA A 182 35.66 -0.28 8.61
N GLU A 183 36.22 -1.41 8.17
CA GLU A 183 35.82 -2.12 6.94
C GLU A 183 34.68 -3.13 7.16
N LYS A 184 34.32 -3.47 8.41
CA LYS A 184 33.17 -4.34 8.67
C LYS A 184 31.87 -3.56 8.47
N SER A 185 31.21 -3.80 7.34
CA SER A 185 29.86 -3.30 7.07
C SER A 185 28.87 -3.87 8.10
N SER A 186 28.15 -2.98 8.78
CA SER A 186 27.08 -3.35 9.71
C SER A 186 26.07 -4.27 9.03
N LYS A 187 25.67 -5.35 9.72
CA LYS A 187 24.55 -6.19 9.25
C LYS A 187 23.27 -5.37 9.04
N TYR A 188 23.04 -4.37 9.89
CA TYR A 188 21.88 -3.48 9.74
C TYR A 188 22.01 -2.59 8.51
N TRP A 189 23.22 -2.12 8.19
CA TRP A 189 23.46 -1.35 6.97
C TRP A 189 23.16 -2.17 5.71
N ALA A 190 23.65 -3.41 5.65
CA ALA A 190 23.36 -4.31 4.55
C ALA A 190 21.85 -4.58 4.38
N ASP A 191 21.10 -4.68 5.47
CA ASP A 191 19.63 -4.81 5.43
C ASP A 191 18.94 -3.51 4.96
N ILE A 192 19.46 -2.34 5.34
CA ILE A 192 18.96 -1.02 4.89
C ILE A 192 19.13 -0.89 3.36
N GLU A 193 20.31 -1.22 2.83
CA GLU A 193 20.58 -1.17 1.39
C GLU A 193 19.72 -2.17 0.62
N LYS A 194 19.62 -3.41 1.10
CA LYS A 194 18.81 -4.47 0.47
C LYS A 194 17.33 -4.11 0.36
N LEU A 195 16.83 -3.30 1.28
CA LEU A 195 15.44 -2.87 1.36
C LEU A 195 15.20 -1.50 0.72
N ASP A 196 16.19 -0.94 0.00
CA ASP A 196 16.15 0.35 -0.66
C ASP A 196 15.91 1.55 0.28
N LEU A 197 16.36 1.45 1.55
CA LEU A 197 16.17 2.50 2.57
C LEU A 197 17.39 3.38 2.81
N ALA A 198 18.45 3.21 2.01
CA ALA A 198 19.67 4.01 2.12
C ALA A 198 19.44 5.50 1.80
N SER A 199 18.64 5.80 0.75
CA SER A 199 18.31 7.19 0.39
C SER A 199 17.52 7.91 1.49
N PRO A 200 16.43 7.32 2.04
CA PRO A 200 15.76 7.86 3.23
C PRO A 200 16.69 8.05 4.44
N PHE A 201 17.56 7.08 4.72
CA PHE A 201 18.52 7.19 5.81
C PHE A 201 19.42 8.42 5.65
N TRP A 202 20.03 8.61 4.49
CA TRP A 202 20.90 9.75 4.24
C TRP A 202 20.14 11.07 4.27
N LYS A 203 18.90 11.10 3.80
CA LYS A 203 18.02 12.28 3.95
C LYS A 203 17.90 12.69 5.42
N PHE A 204 17.65 11.75 6.35
CA PHE A 204 17.57 12.07 7.78
C PHE A 204 18.92 12.53 8.36
N VAL A 205 20.02 11.91 7.94
CA VAL A 205 21.38 12.31 8.38
C VAL A 205 21.70 13.73 7.91
N THR A 206 21.39 14.08 6.67
CA THR A 206 21.57 15.44 6.14
C THR A 206 20.68 16.44 6.89
N GLN A 207 19.42 16.11 7.14
CA GLN A 207 18.51 17.01 7.88
C GLN A 207 18.97 17.26 9.32
N THR A 208 19.54 16.26 9.99
CA THR A 208 19.91 16.36 11.41
C THR A 208 21.31 16.93 11.63
N PHE A 209 22.29 16.54 10.80
CA PHE A 209 23.71 16.88 10.98
C PHE A 209 24.27 17.80 9.90
N GLY A 210 23.51 18.09 8.84
CA GLY A 210 24.00 18.83 7.68
C GLY A 210 25.01 18.06 6.82
N TYR A 211 25.20 16.76 7.10
CA TYR A 211 26.16 15.93 6.37
C TYR A 211 25.60 15.57 4.99
N VAL A 212 26.37 15.87 3.95
CA VAL A 212 26.11 15.43 2.57
C VAL A 212 27.21 14.44 2.23
N SER A 213 26.85 13.18 2.01
CA SER A 213 27.80 12.21 1.46
C SER A 213 28.15 12.66 0.05
N GLU A 214 29.44 12.84 -0.25
CA GLU A 214 29.88 12.94 -1.65
C GLU A 214 29.62 11.57 -2.31
N SER A 215 28.97 11.62 -3.48
CA SER A 215 28.59 10.44 -4.27
C SER A 215 29.77 9.67 -4.82
#